data_AF-Q3AT49-F1
#
_entry.id   AF-Q3AT49-F1
#
_cell.length_a   1.000
_cell.length_b   1.000
_cell.length_c   1.000
_cell.angle_alpha   90.00
_cell.angle_beta   90.00
_cell.angle_gamma   90.00
#
_symmetry.space_group_name_H-M   'P 1'
#
loop_
_entity.id
_entity.type
_entity.pdbx_description
1 polymer ?
#
loop_
_entity_poly.entity_id
_entity_poly.type
_entity_poly.pdbx_seq_one_letter_code
_entity_poly.pdbx_strand_id
1 'polypeptide(L)'
;MRELKNIEIQFIPLSKDEKKIRFFGTLIPAILLLKASPLRFLRFQFATLYTPNVGVKEFIASDADDVARIGNMWVFVHRWDSMEFDPFAFARAKLFLKRITRLVKKAGYKAEPFDPLSPEMNLPQLGAEAGLGNLSPYGLLVHPKYGPRLILTGLKTEYNLECNMQPKSEGCTDCLLCLHECPQEPAKGGVIDLGKCQSCTKCFEVCPIGREVCRTSH
;
A
#
# COMPACT_ATOMS: atom_id res chain seq x y z
N MET A 1 -17.01 -17.24 -18.43
CA MET A 1 -15.77 -17.11 -17.61
C MET A 1 -14.48 -17.05 -18.44
N ARG A 2 -14.36 -17.69 -19.60
CA ARG A 2 -13.14 -17.59 -20.46
C ARG A 2 -12.95 -16.22 -21.15
N GLU A 3 -14.02 -15.44 -21.36
CA GLU A 3 -13.96 -14.17 -22.08
C GLU A 3 -13.28 -13.02 -21.32
N LEU A 4 -13.21 -13.08 -19.98
CA LEU A 4 -12.63 -12.01 -19.17
C LEU A 4 -11.10 -12.11 -19.01
N LYS A 5 -10.49 -13.26 -19.33
CA LYS A 5 -9.03 -13.45 -19.17
C LYS A 5 -8.18 -12.61 -20.13
N ASN A 6 -8.78 -12.07 -21.19
CA ASN A 6 -8.09 -11.31 -22.24
C ASN A 6 -8.59 -9.86 -22.36
N ILE A 7 -9.31 -9.32 -21.37
CA ILE A 7 -9.72 -7.92 -21.40
C ILE A 7 -8.53 -7.07 -20.99
N GLU A 8 -7.92 -6.40 -21.96
CA GLU A 8 -6.96 -5.33 -21.72
C GLU A 8 -7.73 -4.12 -21.18
N ILE A 9 -7.55 -3.82 -19.89
CA ILE A 9 -8.24 -2.71 -19.23
C ILE A 9 -7.41 -1.44 -19.41
N GLN A 10 -8.01 -0.42 -20.02
CA GLN A 10 -7.43 0.90 -20.13
C GLN A 10 -7.72 1.73 -18.87
N PHE A 11 -6.68 2.17 -18.17
CA PHE A 11 -6.80 3.05 -17.01
C PHE A 11 -6.70 4.52 -17.42
N ILE A 12 -7.74 5.29 -17.16
CA ILE A 12 -7.73 6.74 -17.29
C ILE A 12 -7.19 7.32 -15.96
N PRO A 13 -6.04 8.01 -15.98
CA PRO A 13 -5.44 8.52 -14.75
C PRO A 13 -6.27 9.66 -14.17
N LEU A 14 -6.31 9.74 -12.83
CA LEU A 14 -6.92 10.85 -12.08
C LEU A 14 -6.39 12.22 -12.53
N SER A 15 -5.09 12.30 -12.76
CA SER A 15 -4.41 13.50 -13.22
C SER A 15 -3.10 13.13 -13.90
N LYS A 16 -2.65 13.97 -14.82
CA LYS A 16 -1.28 13.91 -15.37
C LYS A 16 -0.30 14.79 -14.58
N ASP A 17 -0.79 15.55 -13.60
CA ASP A 17 0.01 16.44 -12.77
C ASP A 17 0.42 15.73 -11.47
N GLU A 18 1.71 15.38 -11.37
CA GLU A 18 2.30 14.72 -10.20
C GLU A 18 2.14 15.52 -8.90
N LYS A 19 2.24 16.85 -8.96
CA LYS A 19 2.05 17.70 -7.77
C LYS A 19 0.62 17.62 -7.28
N LYS A 20 -0.33 17.60 -8.21
CA LYS A 20 -1.75 17.44 -7.91
C LYS A 20 -2.03 16.06 -7.29
N ILE A 21 -1.46 14.99 -7.85
CA ILE A 21 -1.57 13.63 -7.30
C ILE A 21 -1.04 13.59 -5.87
N ARG A 22 0.15 14.15 -5.62
CA ARG A 22 0.77 14.18 -4.29
C ARG A 22 -0.03 15.02 -3.29
N PHE A 23 -0.57 16.15 -3.73
CA PHE A 23 -1.40 17.02 -2.91
C PHE A 23 -2.68 16.30 -2.46
N PHE A 24 -3.47 15.75 -3.39
CA PHE A 24 -4.70 15.04 -3.03
C PHE A 24 -4.42 13.76 -2.24
N GLY A 25 -3.35 13.05 -2.60
CA GLY A 25 -2.93 11.83 -1.91
C GLY A 25 -2.48 12.03 -0.47
N THR A 26 -2.10 13.24 -0.07
CA THR A 26 -1.70 13.54 1.31
C THR A 26 -2.74 14.32 2.08
N LEU A 27 -3.47 15.22 1.41
CA LEU A 27 -4.49 16.06 2.02
C LEU A 27 -5.75 15.26 2.39
N ILE A 28 -6.25 14.41 1.48
CA ILE A 28 -7.50 13.67 1.71
C ILE A 28 -7.35 12.73 2.92
N PRO A 29 -6.30 11.90 3.04
CA PRO A 29 -6.13 11.05 4.22
C PRO A 29 -5.97 11.85 5.52
N ALA A 30 -5.30 13.01 5.48
CA ALA A 30 -5.16 13.88 6.64
C ALA A 30 -6.51 14.46 7.11
N ILE A 31 -7.35 14.91 6.17
CA ILE A 31 -8.70 15.40 6.47
C ILE A 31 -9.57 14.27 7.02
N LEU A 32 -9.52 13.09 6.41
CA LEU A 32 -10.26 11.92 6.87
C LEU A 32 -9.83 11.50 8.28
N LEU A 33 -8.53 11.50 8.55
CA LEU A 33 -7.98 11.19 9.87
C LEU A 33 -8.40 12.22 10.93
N LEU A 34 -8.36 13.51 10.59
CA LEU A 34 -8.81 14.59 11.47
C LEU A 34 -10.31 14.46 11.78
N LYS A 35 -11.14 14.16 10.78
CA LYS A 35 -12.57 13.92 10.96
C LYS A 35 -12.87 12.67 11.78
N ALA A 36 -12.12 11.59 11.57
CA ALA A 36 -12.32 10.33 12.29
C ALA A 36 -11.85 10.40 13.75
N SER A 37 -10.72 11.04 14.04
CA SER A 37 -10.22 11.22 15.41
C SER A 37 -9.20 12.35 15.52
N PRO A 38 -9.60 13.55 15.98
CA PRO A 38 -8.68 14.69 16.14
C PRO A 38 -7.50 14.41 17.08
N LEU A 39 -7.75 13.68 18.17
CA LEU A 39 -6.72 13.33 19.14
C LEU A 39 -5.64 12.41 18.55
N ARG A 40 -6.06 11.39 17.78
CA ARG A 40 -5.12 10.51 17.07
C ARG A 40 -4.39 11.26 15.97
N PHE A 41 -5.06 12.14 15.23
CA PHE A 41 -4.41 13.01 14.23
C PHE A 41 -3.27 13.83 14.86
N LEU A 42 -3.52 14.53 15.97
CA LEU A 42 -2.49 15.28 16.69
C LEU A 42 -1.36 14.37 17.16
N ARG A 43 -1.67 13.20 17.71
CA ARG A 43 -0.67 12.21 18.13
C ARG A 43 0.24 11.78 16.97
N PHE A 44 -0.29 11.59 15.76
CA PHE A 44 0.52 11.33 14.58
C PHE A 44 1.43 12.51 14.23
N GLN A 45 0.94 13.74 14.28
CA GLN A 45 1.77 14.92 14.01
C GLN A 45 2.98 14.98 14.95
N PHE A 46 2.75 14.82 16.26
CA PHE A 46 3.83 14.80 17.25
C PHE A 46 4.74 13.58 17.13
N ALA A 47 4.20 12.40 16.84
CA ALA A 47 4.99 11.17 16.68
C ALA A 47 6.03 11.28 15.57
N THR A 48 5.80 12.13 14.55
CA THR A 48 6.76 12.38 13.46
C THR A 48 7.97 13.22 13.87
N LEU A 49 7.94 13.88 15.02
CA LEU A 49 9.08 14.63 15.58
C LEU A 49 10.08 13.70 16.26
N TYR A 50 9.60 12.57 16.76
CA TYR A 50 10.42 11.57 17.44
C TYR A 50 11.04 10.57 16.45
N THR A 51 12.30 10.22 16.68
CA THR A 51 12.99 9.09 16.02
C THR A 51 13.26 8.04 17.09
N PRO A 52 12.79 6.80 16.91
CA PRO A 52 12.99 5.76 17.91
C PRO A 52 14.49 5.47 18.09
N ASN A 53 14.90 5.14 19.32
CA ASN A 53 16.27 4.72 19.62
C ASN A 53 16.34 3.19 19.66
N VAL A 54 16.06 2.57 18.52
CA VAL A 54 16.09 1.11 18.32
C VAL A 54 16.90 0.80 17.07
N GLY A 55 17.40 -0.44 16.95
CA GLY A 55 18.04 -0.89 15.73
C GLY A 55 17.04 -0.99 14.56
N VAL A 56 17.56 -0.94 13.34
CA VAL A 56 16.72 -0.91 12.13
C VAL A 56 15.93 -2.21 11.97
N LYS A 57 16.57 -3.35 12.22
CA LYS A 57 15.94 -4.67 12.14
C LYS A 57 14.78 -4.80 13.12
N GLU A 58 15.00 -4.40 14.36
CA GLU A 58 13.99 -4.43 15.42
C GLU A 58 12.81 -3.51 15.06
N PHE A 59 13.09 -2.33 14.52
CA PHE A 59 12.04 -1.39 14.10
C PHE A 59 11.16 -1.94 12.96
N ILE A 60 11.76 -2.61 11.98
CA ILE A 60 11.00 -3.21 10.87
C ILE A 60 10.10 -4.33 11.40
N ALA A 61 10.65 -5.19 12.27
CA ALA A 61 9.90 -6.29 12.85
C ALA A 61 8.70 -5.84 13.71
N SER A 62 8.75 -4.64 14.30
CA SER A 62 7.67 -4.10 15.12
C SER A 62 6.62 -3.30 14.35
N ASP A 63 7.02 -2.58 13.30
CA ASP A 63 6.17 -1.56 12.67
C ASP A 63 5.75 -1.88 11.22
N ALA A 64 6.33 -2.90 10.57
CA ALA A 64 5.91 -3.37 9.24
C ALA A 64 5.25 -4.76 9.33
N ASP A 65 4.18 -4.98 8.57
CA ASP A 65 3.43 -6.24 8.57
C ASP A 65 4.05 -7.32 7.65
N ASP A 66 4.82 -6.90 6.65
CA ASP A 66 5.69 -7.73 5.81
C ASP A 66 6.73 -6.85 5.08
N VAL A 67 7.78 -7.46 4.54
CA VAL A 67 8.87 -6.78 3.83
C VAL A 67 9.48 -7.68 2.77
N ALA A 68 9.82 -7.08 1.62
CA ALA A 68 10.59 -7.73 0.58
C ALA A 68 11.61 -6.78 -0.06
N ARG A 69 12.55 -7.36 -0.81
CA ARG A 69 13.65 -6.63 -1.44
C ARG A 69 13.83 -7.03 -2.90
N ILE A 70 14.10 -6.04 -3.74
CA ILE A 70 14.59 -6.22 -5.11
C ILE A 70 15.75 -5.26 -5.39
N GLY A 71 16.95 -5.80 -5.64
CA GLY A 71 18.16 -4.97 -5.79
C GLY A 71 18.46 -4.16 -4.52
N ASN A 72 18.41 -2.82 -4.59
CA ASN A 72 18.53 -1.90 -3.46
C ASN A 72 17.19 -1.27 -3.04
N MET A 73 16.08 -1.78 -3.58
CA MET A 73 14.73 -1.36 -3.24
C MET A 73 14.15 -2.28 -2.17
N TRP A 74 13.69 -1.69 -1.08
CA TRP A 74 12.91 -2.35 -0.05
C TRP A 74 11.45 -1.92 -0.15
N VAL A 75 10.53 -2.88 -0.10
CA VAL A 75 9.09 -2.67 -0.12
C VAL A 75 8.50 -3.19 1.18
N PHE A 76 7.72 -2.35 1.87
CA PHE A 76 7.11 -2.69 3.15
C PHE A 76 5.59 -2.68 3.02
N VAL A 77 4.96 -3.65 3.68
CA VAL A 77 3.51 -3.82 3.76
C VAL A 77 3.00 -3.28 5.08
N HIS A 78 1.92 -2.51 5.03
CA HIS A 78 1.16 -2.01 6.18
C HIS A 78 -0.29 -2.42 6.02
N ARG A 79 -0.77 -3.35 6.83
CA ARG A 79 -2.14 -3.89 6.72
C ARG A 79 -3.18 -2.85 7.13
N TRP A 80 -4.37 -2.95 6.53
CA TRP A 80 -5.54 -2.26 7.04
C TRP A 80 -6.15 -3.03 8.21
N ASP A 81 -6.72 -2.29 9.16
CA ASP A 81 -7.49 -2.87 10.27
C ASP A 81 -9.00 -2.76 10.02
N SER A 82 -9.42 -2.28 8.84
CA SER A 82 -10.83 -2.19 8.41
C SER A 82 -11.05 -2.78 7.01
N MET A 83 -12.31 -3.12 6.72
CA MET A 83 -12.74 -3.52 5.36
C MET A 83 -12.91 -2.33 4.41
N GLU A 84 -13.17 -1.15 4.97
CA GLU A 84 -13.22 0.13 4.27
C GLU A 84 -11.85 0.80 4.25
N PHE A 85 -11.72 1.90 3.48
CA PHE A 85 -10.48 2.68 3.43
C PHE A 85 -10.01 3.06 4.84
N ASP A 86 -8.79 2.65 5.18
CA ASP A 86 -8.20 2.86 6.50
C ASP A 86 -7.24 4.08 6.49
N PRO A 87 -7.68 5.29 6.90
CA PRO A 87 -6.80 6.45 6.98
C PRO A 87 -5.71 6.29 8.05
N PHE A 88 -5.91 5.41 9.04
CA PHE A 88 -4.90 5.13 10.08
C PHE A 88 -3.78 4.27 9.54
N ALA A 89 -4.07 3.25 8.72
CA ALA A 89 -3.03 2.47 8.02
C ALA A 89 -2.16 3.38 7.15
N PHE A 90 -2.78 4.33 6.43
CA PHE A 90 -2.05 5.33 5.64
C PHE A 90 -1.13 6.21 6.51
N ALA A 91 -1.63 6.68 7.66
CA ALA A 91 -0.84 7.48 8.60
C ALA A 91 0.31 6.68 9.24
N ARG A 92 0.07 5.41 9.61
CA ARG A 92 1.07 4.47 10.12
C ARG A 92 2.18 4.25 9.10
N ALA A 93 1.82 3.94 7.85
CA ALA A 93 2.78 3.74 6.75
C ALA A 93 3.69 4.96 6.54
N LYS A 94 3.14 6.17 6.52
CA LYS A 94 3.94 7.40 6.38
C LYS A 94 4.84 7.65 7.58
N LEU A 95 4.35 7.42 8.80
CA LEU A 95 5.15 7.56 10.01
C LEU A 95 6.31 6.57 10.03
N PHE A 96 6.03 5.30 9.70
CA PHE A 96 7.03 4.26 9.54
C PHE A 96 8.11 4.69 8.56
N LEU A 97 7.72 5.08 7.34
CA LEU A 97 8.64 5.47 6.27
C LEU A 97 9.56 6.63 6.69
N LYS A 98 9.01 7.63 7.38
CA LYS A 98 9.79 8.75 7.93
C LYS A 98 10.82 8.28 8.95
N ARG A 99 10.44 7.36 9.84
CA ARG A 99 11.31 6.85 10.91
C ARG A 99 12.40 5.94 10.38
N ILE A 100 12.06 4.96 9.54
CA ILE A 100 13.06 4.06 8.95
C ILE A 100 14.09 4.84 8.13
N THR A 101 13.66 5.85 7.37
CA THR A 101 14.57 6.71 6.60
C THR A 101 15.58 7.43 7.51
N ARG A 102 15.14 7.92 8.68
CA ARG A 102 16.03 8.56 9.65
C ARG A 102 16.98 7.56 10.30
N LEU A 103 16.50 6.37 10.64
CA LEU A 103 17.33 5.31 11.23
C LEU A 103 18.44 4.88 10.28
N VAL A 104 18.11 4.63 9.01
CA VAL A 104 19.10 4.25 7.98
C VAL A 104 20.11 5.38 7.72
N LYS A 105 19.64 6.64 7.69
CA LYS A 105 20.54 7.81 7.61
C LYS A 105 21.46 7.93 8.82
N LYS A 106 20.96 7.67 10.03
CA LYS A 106 21.76 7.66 11.28
C LYS A 106 22.80 6.54 11.26
N ALA A 107 22.52 5.42 10.60
CA ALA A 107 23.47 4.33 10.37
C ALA A 107 24.53 4.66 9.30
N GLY A 108 24.49 5.84 8.67
CA GLY A 108 25.50 6.31 7.71
C GLY A 108 25.19 6.00 6.24
N TYR A 109 23.98 5.52 5.93
CA TYR A 109 23.60 5.12 4.57
C TYR A 109 22.65 6.11 3.91
N LYS A 110 22.75 6.23 2.58
CA LYS A 110 21.75 6.96 1.78
C LYS A 110 20.41 6.23 1.88
N ALA A 111 19.34 6.98 2.12
CA ALA A 111 17.98 6.46 2.23
C ALA A 111 17.00 7.38 1.50
N GLU A 112 16.40 6.86 0.43
CA GLU A 112 15.46 7.58 -0.44
C GLU A 112 14.06 6.96 -0.29
N PRO A 113 13.11 7.67 0.36
CA PRO A 113 11.78 7.15 0.64
C PRO A 113 10.81 7.32 -0.53
N PHE A 114 9.93 6.34 -0.72
CA PHE A 114 8.81 6.36 -1.67
C PHE A 114 7.49 6.25 -0.89
N ASP A 115 6.75 7.35 -0.88
CA ASP A 115 5.41 7.44 -0.28
C ASP A 115 4.44 6.45 -0.97
N PRO A 116 3.34 6.03 -0.32
CA PRO A 116 2.37 5.09 -0.90
C PRO A 116 1.73 5.52 -2.22
N LEU A 117 1.75 6.82 -2.51
CA LEU A 117 1.18 7.44 -3.69
C LEU A 117 2.25 8.11 -4.54
N SER A 118 3.50 7.63 -4.46
CA SER A 118 4.59 8.14 -5.30
C SER A 118 4.30 7.86 -6.78
N PRO A 119 4.26 8.89 -7.65
CA PRO A 119 4.13 8.67 -9.09
C PRO A 119 5.44 8.17 -9.73
N GLU A 120 6.56 8.32 -9.02
CA GLU A 120 7.89 7.97 -9.52
C GLU A 120 8.11 6.46 -9.66
N MET A 121 7.34 5.66 -8.90
CA MET A 121 7.58 4.23 -8.72
C MET A 121 6.28 3.44 -8.56
N ASN A 122 6.15 2.34 -9.31
CA ASN A 122 5.05 1.40 -9.16
C ASN A 122 5.34 0.40 -8.02
N LEU A 123 5.08 0.82 -6.78
CA LEU A 123 5.26 -0.03 -5.59
C LEU A 123 4.50 -1.36 -5.66
N PRO A 124 3.24 -1.43 -6.16
CA PRO A 124 2.56 -2.71 -6.39
C PRO A 124 3.35 -3.68 -7.25
N GLN A 125 3.86 -3.21 -8.41
CA GLN A 125 4.64 -4.04 -9.31
C GLN A 125 5.93 -4.54 -8.65
N LEU A 126 6.66 -3.65 -7.99
CA LEU A 126 7.90 -4.02 -7.30
C LEU A 126 7.66 -4.98 -6.15
N GLY A 127 6.55 -4.82 -5.42
CA GLY A 127 6.15 -5.75 -4.38
C GLY A 127 5.86 -7.16 -4.94
N ALA A 128 5.21 -7.24 -6.10
CA ALA A 128 4.96 -8.52 -6.77
C ALA A 128 6.26 -9.19 -7.23
N GLU A 129 7.15 -8.44 -7.90
CA GLU A 129 8.46 -8.93 -8.34
C GLU A 129 9.34 -9.40 -7.16
N ALA A 130 9.27 -8.66 -6.04
CA ALA A 130 9.95 -8.98 -4.79
C ALA A 130 9.32 -10.15 -4.02
N GLY A 131 8.12 -10.60 -4.39
CA GLY A 131 7.48 -11.81 -3.85
C GLY A 131 6.47 -11.60 -2.72
N LEU A 132 5.99 -10.37 -2.49
CA LEU A 132 4.94 -10.06 -1.50
C LEU A 132 3.53 -10.52 -1.93
N GLY A 133 3.39 -11.02 -3.14
CA GLY A 133 2.11 -11.34 -3.76
C GLY A 133 2.19 -11.27 -5.27
N ASN A 134 1.02 -11.18 -5.89
CA ASN A 134 0.88 -10.98 -7.33
C ASN A 134 -0.15 -9.87 -7.61
N LEU A 135 -0.15 -9.35 -8.84
CA LEU A 135 -1.03 -8.27 -9.25
C LEU A 135 -2.44 -8.81 -9.54
N SER A 136 -3.44 -8.08 -9.06
CA SER A 136 -4.82 -8.24 -9.51
C SER A 136 -5.01 -7.71 -10.93
N PRO A 137 -6.17 -7.99 -11.58
CA PRO A 137 -6.53 -7.36 -12.86
C PRO A 137 -6.52 -5.82 -12.84
N TYR A 138 -6.54 -5.20 -11.66
CA TYR A 138 -6.45 -3.75 -11.48
C TYR A 138 -5.03 -3.22 -11.29
N GLY A 139 -4.00 -4.06 -11.41
CA GLY A 139 -2.61 -3.67 -11.16
C GLY A 139 -2.31 -3.38 -9.68
N LEU A 140 -3.23 -3.69 -8.77
CA LEU A 140 -3.00 -3.63 -7.32
C LEU A 140 -2.37 -4.93 -6.84
N LEU A 141 -1.41 -4.83 -5.93
CA LEU A 141 -0.81 -5.99 -5.26
C LEU A 141 -1.86 -6.65 -4.35
N VAL A 142 -2.00 -7.96 -4.47
CA VAL A 142 -2.79 -8.78 -3.55
C VAL A 142 -1.83 -9.63 -2.74
N HIS A 143 -1.74 -9.34 -1.44
CA HIS A 143 -0.95 -10.12 -0.50
C HIS A 143 -1.70 -11.40 -0.09
N PRO A 144 -1.05 -12.56 0.05
CA PRO A 144 -1.69 -13.81 0.45
C PRO A 144 -2.44 -13.70 1.79
N LYS A 145 -1.86 -12.99 2.75
CA LYS A 145 -2.42 -12.84 4.11
C LYS A 145 -3.39 -11.67 4.26
N TYR A 146 -3.17 -10.56 3.54
CA TYR A 146 -3.92 -9.31 3.76
C TYR A 146 -4.85 -8.96 2.59
N GLY A 147 -4.79 -9.72 1.50
CA GLY A 147 -5.48 -9.39 0.26
C GLY A 147 -4.99 -8.05 -0.30
N PRO A 148 -5.88 -7.25 -0.93
CA PRO A 148 -5.56 -5.91 -1.39
C PRO A 148 -5.63 -4.85 -0.27
N ARG A 149 -6.05 -5.21 0.96
CA ARG A 149 -6.31 -4.27 2.07
C ARG A 149 -5.01 -3.94 2.81
N LEU A 150 -4.12 -3.26 2.10
CA LEU A 150 -2.79 -2.88 2.56
C LEU A 150 -2.36 -1.55 1.97
N ILE A 151 -1.35 -0.94 2.58
CA ILE A 151 -0.61 0.21 2.08
C ILE A 151 0.83 -0.21 1.86
N LEU A 152 1.43 0.20 0.74
CA LEU A 152 2.83 -0.04 0.44
C LEU A 152 3.66 1.21 0.68
N THR A 153 4.90 1.03 1.13
CA THR A 153 5.93 2.08 1.15
C THR A 153 7.23 1.51 0.61
N GLY A 154 8.05 2.34 -0.03
CA GLY A 154 9.34 1.93 -0.56
C GLY A 154 10.51 2.68 0.08
N LEU A 155 11.67 2.03 0.18
CA LEU A 155 12.92 2.68 0.57
C LEU A 155 14.06 2.17 -0.31
N LYS A 156 14.69 3.08 -1.06
CA LYS A 156 15.91 2.76 -1.82
C LYS A 156 17.13 3.06 -0.96
N THR A 157 17.94 2.03 -0.72
CA THR A 157 19.17 2.12 0.09
C THR A 157 20.08 0.92 -0.16
N GLU A 158 21.39 1.15 -0.09
CA GLU A 158 22.39 0.07 -0.05
C GLU A 158 22.49 -0.60 1.33
N TYR A 159 21.83 -0.03 2.35
CA TYR A 159 21.82 -0.62 3.67
C TYR A 159 21.07 -1.96 3.68
N ASN A 160 21.72 -3.00 4.19
CA ASN A 160 21.08 -4.29 4.37
C ASN A 160 20.23 -4.26 5.65
N LEU A 161 18.91 -4.30 5.50
CA LEU A 161 17.98 -4.22 6.63
C LEU A 161 17.92 -5.51 7.49
N GLU A 162 18.57 -6.59 7.06
CA GLU A 162 18.65 -7.88 7.78
C GLU A 162 17.31 -8.37 8.34
N CYS A 163 16.24 -8.27 7.54
CA CYS A 163 14.90 -8.66 7.95
C CYS A 163 14.51 -10.03 7.40
N ASN A 164 13.61 -10.69 8.11
CA ASN A 164 13.06 -11.98 7.71
C ASN A 164 12.02 -11.76 6.61
N MET A 165 12.41 -12.00 5.35
CA MET A 165 11.48 -11.98 4.22
C MET A 165 10.69 -13.30 4.18
N GLN A 166 9.39 -13.21 3.92
CA GLN A 166 8.57 -14.39 3.74
C GLN A 166 8.85 -15.06 2.38
N PRO A 167 8.63 -16.38 2.25
CA PRO A 167 8.69 -17.06 0.97
C PRO A 167 7.71 -16.45 -0.03
N LYS A 168 8.11 -16.44 -1.31
CA LYS A 168 7.25 -15.98 -2.41
C LYS A 168 5.94 -16.77 -2.39
N SER A 169 4.82 -16.05 -2.44
CA SER A 169 3.49 -16.65 -2.47
C SER A 169 2.52 -15.78 -3.26
N GLU A 170 1.55 -16.42 -3.89
CA GLU A 170 0.50 -15.74 -4.65
C GLU A 170 -0.64 -15.34 -3.73
N GLY A 171 -1.23 -14.16 -3.98
CA GLY A 171 -2.42 -13.70 -3.28
C GLY A 171 -3.65 -13.70 -4.17
N CYS A 172 -3.62 -12.98 -5.29
CA CYS A 172 -4.71 -12.92 -6.26
C CYS A 172 -4.88 -14.27 -6.98
N THR A 173 -6.14 -14.66 -7.15
CA THR A 173 -6.56 -15.80 -7.95
C THR A 173 -7.32 -15.32 -9.19
N ASP A 174 -7.63 -16.22 -10.13
CA ASP A 174 -8.42 -15.91 -11.32
C ASP A 174 -9.94 -15.91 -11.07
N CYS A 175 -10.39 -15.54 -9.86
CA CYS A 175 -11.80 -15.47 -9.51
C CYS A 175 -12.57 -14.32 -10.19
N LEU A 176 -11.87 -13.24 -10.57
CA LEU A 176 -12.39 -12.06 -11.28
C LEU A 176 -13.57 -11.33 -10.59
N LEU A 177 -13.86 -11.62 -9.32
CA LEU A 177 -14.94 -10.98 -8.55
C LEU A 177 -14.83 -9.46 -8.55
N CYS A 178 -13.60 -8.94 -8.48
CA CYS A 178 -13.36 -7.51 -8.47
C CYS A 178 -13.82 -6.83 -9.78
N LEU A 179 -13.64 -7.50 -10.93
CA LEU A 179 -14.10 -7.02 -12.25
C LEU A 179 -15.62 -7.02 -12.35
N HIS A 180 -16.27 -8.06 -11.84
CA HIS A 180 -17.72 -8.23 -11.88
C HIS A 180 -18.46 -7.22 -11.01
N GLU A 181 -17.92 -6.93 -9.83
CA GLU A 181 -18.58 -6.07 -8.83
C GLU A 181 -18.25 -4.59 -9.00
N CYS A 182 -17.39 -4.23 -9.96
CA CYS A 182 -16.98 -2.85 -10.17
C CYS A 182 -18.13 -2.02 -10.77
N PRO A 183 -18.52 -0.90 -10.12
CA PRO A 183 -19.57 -0.01 -10.64
C PRO A 183 -19.25 0.64 -12.00
N GLN A 184 -17.98 0.60 -12.43
CA GLN A 184 -17.54 1.12 -13.72
C GLN A 184 -17.69 0.08 -14.86
N GLU A 185 -18.09 -1.15 -14.55
CA GLU A 185 -18.35 -2.23 -15.50
C GLU A 185 -17.22 -2.47 -16.53
N PRO A 186 -15.96 -2.65 -16.08
CA PRO A 186 -14.81 -2.80 -16.98
C PRO A 186 -14.91 -4.03 -17.87
N ALA A 187 -15.68 -5.05 -17.46
CA ALA A 187 -15.98 -6.22 -18.27
C ALA A 187 -16.73 -5.90 -19.58
N LYS A 188 -17.48 -4.79 -19.63
CA LYS A 188 -18.21 -4.34 -20.83
C LYS A 188 -17.47 -3.22 -21.56
N GLY A 189 -16.95 -2.27 -20.80
CA GLY A 189 -16.37 -1.04 -21.34
C GLY A 189 -14.87 -1.09 -21.60
N GLY A 190 -14.14 -2.04 -21.00
CA GLY A 190 -12.68 -2.10 -21.08
C GLY A 190 -11.94 -0.91 -20.47
N VAL A 191 -12.64 0.01 -19.80
CA VAL A 191 -12.10 1.29 -19.33
C VAL A 191 -12.40 1.47 -17.84
N ILE A 192 -11.43 2.02 -17.11
CA ILE A 192 -11.57 2.41 -15.71
C ILE A 192 -11.07 3.84 -15.52
N ASP A 193 -11.92 4.68 -14.97
CA ASP A 193 -11.57 6.01 -14.51
C ASP A 193 -11.06 5.95 -13.07
N LEU A 194 -9.75 6.14 -12.89
CA LEU A 194 -9.13 6.15 -11.57
C LEU A 194 -9.61 7.33 -10.70
N GLY A 195 -10.17 8.39 -11.31
CA GLY A 195 -10.83 9.46 -10.58
C GLY A 195 -12.06 9.00 -9.81
N LYS A 196 -12.80 8.03 -10.36
CA LYS A 196 -13.97 7.43 -9.69
C LYS A 196 -13.60 6.35 -8.67
N CYS A 197 -12.35 5.86 -8.70
CA CYS A 197 -11.87 4.84 -7.77
C CYS A 197 -11.51 5.39 -6.39
N GLN A 198 -11.34 6.71 -6.22
CA GLN A 198 -10.81 7.32 -4.99
C GLN A 198 -11.60 6.98 -3.72
N SER A 199 -12.91 6.77 -3.82
CA SER A 199 -13.80 6.51 -2.69
C SER A 199 -14.59 5.20 -2.79
N CYS A 200 -14.41 4.42 -3.86
CA CYS A 200 -15.33 3.33 -4.18
C CYS A 200 -15.10 2.05 -3.36
N THR A 201 -13.84 1.72 -2.99
CA THR A 201 -13.35 0.53 -2.22
C THR A 201 -13.94 -0.86 -2.53
N LYS A 202 -14.89 -0.97 -3.46
CA LYS A 202 -15.68 -2.17 -3.72
C LYS A 202 -14.82 -3.38 -4.07
N CYS A 203 -13.77 -3.18 -4.87
CA CYS A 203 -12.82 -4.25 -5.22
C CYS A 203 -12.06 -4.79 -4.00
N PHE A 204 -11.81 -3.97 -2.98
CA PHE A 204 -11.18 -4.38 -1.73
C PHE A 204 -12.17 -5.15 -0.84
N GLU A 205 -13.43 -4.71 -0.80
CA GLU A 205 -14.48 -5.32 0.02
C GLU A 205 -14.88 -6.73 -0.44
N VAL A 206 -14.98 -6.93 -1.76
CA VAL A 206 -15.41 -8.21 -2.34
C VAL A 206 -14.27 -9.23 -2.44
N CYS A 207 -13.01 -8.80 -2.32
CA CYS A 207 -11.87 -9.70 -2.43
C CYS A 207 -11.85 -10.70 -1.24
N PRO A 208 -11.92 -12.03 -1.51
CA PRO A 208 -11.99 -13.04 -0.46
C PRO A 208 -10.64 -13.27 0.24
N ILE A 209 -9.54 -12.97 -0.43
CA ILE A 209 -8.17 -13.20 0.05
C ILE A 209 -7.89 -12.29 1.24
N GLY A 210 -7.38 -12.86 2.34
CA GLY A 210 -7.01 -12.13 3.56
C GLY A 210 -8.17 -11.47 4.31
N ARG A 211 -9.43 -11.89 4.08
CA ARG A 211 -10.63 -11.24 4.64
C ARG A 211 -10.79 -11.44 6.14
N GLU A 212 -10.34 -12.59 6.65
CA GLU A 212 -10.46 -12.95 8.06
C GLU A 212 -9.60 -12.07 8.98
N VAL A 213 -8.42 -11.66 8.49
CA VAL A 213 -7.47 -10.83 9.25
C VAL A 213 -8.04 -9.45 9.58
N CYS A 214 -8.84 -8.86 8.69
CA CYS A 214 -9.46 -7.55 8.92
C CYS A 214 -10.67 -7.60 9.88
N ARG A 215 -11.22 -8.78 10.19
CA ARG A 215 -12.38 -8.92 11.11
C ARG A 215 -11.98 -9.04 12.57
N THR A 216 -10.73 -9.42 12.85
CA THR A 216 -10.23 -9.69 14.21
C THR A 216 -9.66 -8.46 14.93
N SER A 217 -9.70 -7.27 14.32
CA SER A 217 -9.08 -6.04 14.87
C SER A 217 -10.01 -5.18 15.74
N HIS A 218 -11.13 -5.73 16.22
CA HIS A 218 -12.10 -5.03 17.07
C HIS A 218 -11.73 -5.07 18.56
#